data_AF-A0A2V9N0Y9-F1
#
_entry.id   AF-A0A2V9N0Y9-F1
#
_cell.length_a   1.000
_cell.length_b   1.000
_cell.length_c   1.000
_cell.angle_alpha   90.00
_cell.angle_beta   90.00
_cell.angle_gamma   90.00
#
_symmetry.space_group_name_H-M   'P 1'
#
loop_
_entity.id
_entity.type
_entity.pdbx_description
1 polymer ?
#
loop_
_entity_poly.entity_id
_entity_poly.type
_entity_poly.pdbx_seq_one_letter_code
_entity_poly.pdbx_strand_id
1 'polypeptide(L)'
;MPLFICRWQNGDFSAVSASSRAEALELLDEIGNADVADVFTAKRFMVHFHLKKQIENAEDPVPIDLEGFGEETYDTLCDRVYPVYSKASMSVHDDFPANGDVPKEAYDAALKVLNEALVTERMRKWDSKRAALSDDPDVAELQRQADVPRPMAEQAVKERRRRAVAEMPPSSDKVQ
;
A
#
# COMPACT_ATOMS: atom_id res chain seq x y z
N MET A 1 -7.97 -0.76 -16.61
CA MET A 1 -6.53 -0.71 -16.95
C MET A 1 -5.88 -1.94 -16.34
N PRO A 2 -5.25 -2.82 -17.14
CA PRO A 2 -4.44 -3.91 -16.61
C PRO A 2 -3.24 -3.38 -15.80
N LEU A 3 -2.68 -4.27 -14.97
CA LEU A 3 -1.37 -4.08 -14.37
C LEU A 3 -0.34 -4.88 -15.16
N PHE A 4 0.73 -4.23 -15.58
CA PHE A 4 1.89 -4.84 -16.21
C PHE A 4 3.02 -4.96 -15.20
N ILE A 5 3.72 -6.09 -15.25
CA ILE A 5 4.97 -6.34 -14.55
C ILE A 5 6.08 -6.34 -15.60
N CYS A 6 7.11 -5.55 -15.38
CA CYS A 6 8.36 -5.55 -16.14
C CYS A 6 9.43 -6.23 -15.29
N ARG A 7 10.02 -7.32 -15.79
CA ARG A 7 11.16 -7.99 -15.16
C ARG A 7 12.43 -7.57 -15.89
N TRP A 8 13.24 -6.74 -15.22
CA TRP A 8 14.47 -6.17 -15.77
C TRP A 8 15.59 -7.20 -15.91
N GLN A 9 16.62 -6.92 -16.71
CA GLN A 9 17.72 -7.88 -16.89
C GLN A 9 18.52 -8.14 -15.61
N ASN A 10 18.56 -7.18 -14.68
CA ASN A 10 19.40 -7.22 -13.48
C ASN A 10 18.85 -8.08 -12.33
N GLY A 11 17.54 -8.26 -12.18
CA GLY A 11 17.02 -8.75 -10.89
C GLY A 11 15.69 -8.15 -10.50
N ASP A 12 15.50 -6.89 -10.89
CA ASP A 12 14.43 -6.07 -10.38
C ASP A 12 13.15 -6.27 -11.17
N PHE A 13 12.06 -5.77 -10.61
CA PHE A 13 10.83 -5.66 -11.35
C PHE A 13 10.12 -4.34 -11.05
N SER A 14 9.47 -3.80 -12.07
CA SER A 14 8.57 -2.65 -11.95
C SER A 14 7.13 -3.12 -12.19
N ALA A 15 6.17 -2.45 -11.56
CA ALA A 15 4.76 -2.68 -11.77
C ALA A 15 4.11 -1.35 -12.20
N VAL A 16 3.40 -1.35 -13.32
CA VAL A 16 2.74 -0.16 -13.86
C VAL A 16 1.30 -0.48 -14.26
N SER A 17 0.36 0.43 -13.96
CA SER A 17 -0.99 0.35 -14.49
C SER A 17 -1.09 1.18 -15.76
N ALA A 18 -1.48 0.54 -16.85
CA ALA A 18 -1.61 1.20 -18.15
C ALA A 18 -2.82 0.63 -18.90
N SER A 19 -3.36 1.38 -19.86
CA SER A 19 -4.45 0.93 -20.73
C SER A 19 -3.99 -0.09 -21.78
N SER A 20 -2.71 -0.06 -22.16
CA SER A 20 -2.13 -0.94 -23.19
C SER A 20 -0.67 -1.30 -22.89
N ARG A 21 -0.13 -2.30 -23.61
CA ARG A 21 1.31 -2.65 -23.50
C ARG A 21 2.20 -1.52 -24.00
N ALA A 22 1.80 -0.78 -25.03
CA ALA A 22 2.59 0.32 -25.58
C ALA A 22 2.76 1.46 -24.55
N GLU A 23 1.66 1.87 -23.91
CA GLU A 23 1.70 2.84 -22.82
C GLU A 23 2.49 2.32 -21.61
N ALA A 24 2.40 1.02 -21.30
CA ALA A 24 3.25 0.44 -20.26
C ALA A 24 4.74 0.59 -20.57
N LEU A 25 5.16 0.39 -21.83
CA LEU A 25 6.56 0.59 -22.23
C LEU A 25 6.98 2.06 -22.14
N GLU A 26 6.11 2.98 -22.54
CA GLU A 26 6.36 4.43 -22.42
C GLU A 26 6.60 4.84 -20.97
N LEU A 27 5.74 4.40 -20.04
CA LEU A 27 5.90 4.68 -18.61
C LEU A 27 7.13 3.99 -17.99
N LEU A 28 7.51 2.82 -18.49
CA LEU A 28 8.69 2.09 -18.00
C LEU A 28 10.01 2.69 -18.47
N ASP A 29 10.00 3.51 -19.55
CA ASP A 29 11.20 4.16 -20.10
C ASP A 29 11.85 5.14 -19.10
N GLU A 30 11.08 5.62 -18.11
CA GLU A 30 11.59 6.41 -16.98
C GLU A 30 12.67 5.66 -16.17
N ILE A 31 12.58 4.33 -16.10
CA ILE A 31 13.52 3.48 -15.35
C ILE A 31 14.60 2.93 -16.29
N GLY A 32 14.23 2.61 -17.52
CA GLY A 32 15.15 2.14 -18.54
C GLY A 32 14.44 1.48 -19.71
N ASN A 33 15.22 1.06 -20.70
CA ASN A 33 14.67 0.52 -21.94
C ASN A 33 13.93 -0.81 -21.70
N ALA A 34 12.60 -0.76 -21.67
CA ALA A 34 11.74 -1.91 -21.42
C ALA A 34 11.59 -2.85 -22.64
N ASP A 35 12.07 -2.48 -23.83
CA ASP A 35 12.03 -3.36 -25.01
C ASP A 35 12.88 -4.61 -24.84
N VAL A 36 13.92 -4.54 -24.01
CA VAL A 36 14.83 -5.66 -23.71
C VAL A 36 14.46 -6.42 -22.44
N ALA A 37 13.34 -6.06 -21.81
CA ALA A 37 12.83 -6.65 -20.58
C ALA A 37 11.61 -7.55 -20.83
N ASP A 38 11.30 -8.44 -19.88
CA ASP A 38 10.10 -9.27 -19.96
C ASP A 38 8.90 -8.52 -19.36
N VAL A 39 7.89 -8.22 -20.18
CA VAL A 39 6.72 -7.43 -19.80
C VAL A 39 5.44 -8.23 -19.99
N PHE A 40 4.75 -8.52 -18.89
CA PHE A 40 3.54 -9.35 -18.86
C PHE A 40 2.48 -8.82 -17.90
N THR A 41 1.22 -9.23 -18.07
CA THR A 41 0.12 -8.75 -17.22
C THR A 41 -0.07 -9.60 -15.96
N ALA A 42 -0.34 -8.96 -14.82
CA ALA A 42 -0.74 -9.64 -13.58
C ALA A 42 -2.24 -9.44 -13.29
N LYS A 43 -2.97 -10.55 -13.08
CA LYS A 43 -4.43 -10.50 -12.78
C LYS A 43 -4.75 -10.18 -11.33
N ARG A 44 -3.92 -10.66 -10.40
CA ARG A 44 -4.05 -10.45 -8.96
C ARG A 44 -2.68 -10.02 -8.47
N PHE A 45 -2.55 -8.75 -8.13
CA PHE A 45 -1.33 -8.17 -7.61
C PHE A 45 -1.67 -7.50 -6.29
N MET A 46 -0.91 -7.84 -5.27
CA MET A 46 -1.03 -7.27 -3.94
C MET A 46 0.39 -6.99 -3.47
N VAL A 47 0.65 -5.73 -3.13
CA VAL A 47 1.89 -5.29 -2.52
C VAL A 47 1.54 -4.56 -1.23
N HIS A 48 2.33 -4.78 -0.19
CA HIS A 48 2.18 -4.12 1.10
C HIS A 48 3.50 -3.45 1.44
N PHE A 49 3.46 -2.15 1.61
CA PHE A 49 4.62 -1.34 2.00
C PHE A 49 4.52 -1.03 3.48
N HIS A 50 5.64 -1.12 4.18
CA HIS A 50 5.75 -0.66 5.55
C HIS A 50 6.41 0.72 5.58
N LEU A 51 5.99 1.55 6.51
CA LEU A 51 6.75 2.73 6.89
C LEU A 51 8.13 2.31 7.42
N LYS A 52 9.18 3.07 7.09
CA LYS A 52 10.48 2.95 7.72
C LYS A 52 10.34 3.05 9.24
N LYS A 53 11.22 2.36 9.98
CA LYS A 53 11.26 2.49 11.45
C LYS A 53 11.88 3.82 11.85
N GLN A 54 12.93 4.19 11.14
CA GLN A 54 13.71 5.41 11.28
C GLN A 54 14.18 5.86 9.89
N ILE A 55 14.38 7.16 9.72
CA ILE A 55 14.98 7.75 8.54
C ILE A 55 16.49 7.76 8.72
N GLU A 56 17.18 7.20 7.74
CA GLU A 56 18.65 7.08 7.70
C GLU A 56 19.26 8.02 6.65
N ASN A 57 18.48 8.42 5.64
CA ASN A 57 18.88 9.35 4.60
C ASN A 57 17.91 10.55 4.56
N ALA A 58 18.45 11.75 4.75
CA ALA A 58 17.65 12.98 4.72
C ALA A 58 17.16 13.37 3.32
N GLU A 59 17.75 12.78 2.27
CA GLU A 59 17.37 13.00 0.87
C GLU A 59 16.22 12.07 0.43
N ASP A 60 15.82 11.10 1.28
CA ASP A 60 14.72 10.21 0.95
C ASP A 60 13.39 10.97 1.02
N PRO A 61 12.69 11.13 -0.11
CA PRO A 61 11.52 11.99 -0.17
C PRO A 61 10.23 11.33 0.31
N VAL A 62 10.25 9.99 0.39
CA VAL A 62 9.15 9.20 0.93
C VAL A 62 9.66 8.23 2.00
N PRO A 63 8.88 7.98 3.07
CA PRO A 63 9.33 7.21 4.23
C PRO A 63 9.16 5.68 4.05
N ILE A 64 9.36 5.16 2.84
CA ILE A 64 9.27 3.73 2.52
C ILE A 64 10.48 3.28 1.69
N ASP A 65 10.78 1.98 1.72
CA ASP A 65 11.91 1.39 0.99
C ASP A 65 11.47 0.87 -0.38
N LEU A 66 11.91 1.55 -1.44
CA LEU A 66 11.81 1.11 -2.84
C LEU A 66 12.95 1.74 -3.66
N GLU A 67 13.32 1.09 -4.75
CA GLU A 67 14.36 1.61 -5.66
C GLU A 67 13.96 2.95 -6.29
N GLY A 68 12.67 3.14 -6.57
CA GLY A 68 12.16 4.39 -7.12
C GLY A 68 10.65 4.35 -7.36
N PHE A 69 10.11 5.51 -7.73
CA PHE A 69 8.71 5.71 -8.11
C PHE A 69 8.66 6.53 -9.39
N GLY A 70 7.71 6.22 -10.28
CA GLY A 70 7.37 7.14 -11.36
C GLY A 70 6.74 8.42 -10.82
N GLU A 71 6.82 9.51 -11.59
CA GLU A 71 6.47 10.87 -11.15
C GLU A 71 5.06 10.96 -10.55
N GLU A 72 4.03 10.47 -11.24
CA GLU A 72 2.65 10.55 -10.73
C GLU A 72 2.41 9.73 -9.44
N THR A 73 3.15 8.62 -9.30
CA THR A 73 3.09 7.80 -8.08
C THR A 73 3.73 8.55 -6.92
N TYR A 74 4.84 9.24 -7.20
CA TYR A 74 5.53 10.06 -6.24
C TYR A 74 4.66 11.19 -5.70
N ASP A 75 3.97 11.93 -6.57
CA ASP A 75 3.03 12.98 -6.17
C ASP A 75 1.91 12.43 -5.27
N THR A 76 1.36 11.26 -5.64
CA THR A 76 0.34 10.60 -4.82
C THR A 76 0.86 10.22 -3.43
N LEU A 77 2.10 9.73 -3.35
CA LEU A 77 2.72 9.37 -2.07
C LEU A 77 2.95 10.62 -1.21
N CYS A 78 3.48 11.68 -1.81
CA CYS A 78 3.74 12.94 -1.13
C CYS A 78 2.45 13.61 -0.65
N ASP A 79 1.47 13.81 -1.52
CA ASP A 79 0.29 14.62 -1.22
C ASP A 79 -0.74 13.89 -0.35
N ARG A 80 -0.88 12.58 -0.55
CA ARG A 80 -2.01 11.84 0.01
C ARG A 80 -1.61 10.84 1.08
N VAL A 81 -0.54 10.08 0.82
CA VAL A 81 -0.14 8.97 1.69
C VAL A 81 0.69 9.48 2.85
N TYR A 82 1.69 10.32 2.60
CA TYR A 82 2.65 10.83 3.58
C TYR A 82 2.82 12.37 3.58
N PRO A 83 1.73 13.16 3.65
CA PRO A 83 1.78 14.63 3.53
C PRO A 83 2.60 15.35 4.61
N VAL A 84 2.62 14.83 5.83
CA VAL A 84 3.40 15.41 6.93
C VAL A 84 4.89 15.17 6.70
N TYR A 85 5.25 13.95 6.28
CA TYR A 85 6.63 13.62 5.95
C TYR A 85 7.13 14.42 4.76
N SER A 86 6.36 14.45 3.66
CA SER A 86 6.71 15.17 2.44
C SER A 86 6.97 16.66 2.72
N LYS A 87 6.09 17.31 3.49
CA LYS A 87 6.31 18.71 3.90
C LYS A 87 7.59 18.91 4.70
N ALA A 88 7.90 17.99 5.61
CA ALA A 88 9.13 18.05 6.40
C ALA A 88 10.38 17.84 5.52
N SER A 89 10.32 16.89 4.59
CA SER A 89 11.38 16.61 3.61
C SER A 89 11.66 17.82 2.71
N MET A 90 10.63 18.47 2.17
CA MET A 90 10.80 19.70 1.38
C MET A 90 11.45 20.82 2.21
N SER A 91 11.04 20.99 3.47
CA SER A 91 11.62 22.03 4.34
C SER A 91 13.10 21.75 4.64
N VAL A 92 13.44 20.48 4.92
CA VAL A 92 14.84 20.04 5.12
C VAL A 92 15.68 20.27 3.86
N HIS A 93 15.14 19.94 2.69
CA HIS A 93 15.82 20.15 1.41
C HIS A 93 16.09 21.64 1.14
N ASP A 94 15.10 22.50 1.40
CA ASP A 94 15.24 23.96 1.23
C ASP A 94 16.26 24.58 2.20
N ASP A 95 16.44 23.99 3.39
CA ASP A 95 17.42 24.41 4.39
C ASP A 95 18.85 23.95 4.04
N PHE A 96 19.02 22.95 3.17
CA PHE A 96 20.32 22.46 2.76
C PHE A 96 20.97 23.40 1.73
N PRO A 97 22.30 23.63 1.83
CA PRO A 97 23.01 24.42 0.84
C PRO A 97 22.93 23.74 -0.53
N ALA A 98 22.55 24.49 -1.56
CA ALA A 98 22.45 23.98 -2.92
C ALA A 98 23.79 23.47 -3.50
N ASN A 99 24.93 23.86 -2.90
CA ASN A 99 26.26 23.42 -3.28
C ASN A 99 27.14 23.26 -2.03
N GLY A 100 27.85 22.14 -1.93
CA GLY A 100 28.81 21.85 -0.87
C GLY A 100 28.30 20.84 0.17
N ASP A 101 29.20 20.39 1.03
CA ASP A 101 28.87 19.39 2.04
C ASP A 101 27.95 19.97 3.13
N VAL A 102 26.93 19.21 3.50
CA VAL A 102 26.07 19.54 4.65
C VAL A 102 26.86 19.23 5.93
N PRO A 103 27.01 20.19 6.86
CA PRO A 103 27.63 19.92 8.15
C PRO A 103 26.89 18.80 8.88
N LYS A 104 27.63 17.88 9.51
CA LYS A 104 27.06 16.70 10.17
C LYS A 104 25.96 17.08 11.17
N GLU A 105 26.15 18.15 11.93
CA GLU A 105 25.18 18.61 12.92
C GLU A 105 23.86 19.06 12.28
N ALA A 106 23.93 19.68 11.10
CA ALA A 106 22.75 20.07 10.33
C ALA A 106 22.05 18.83 9.74
N TYR A 107 22.82 17.86 9.26
CA TYR A 107 22.28 16.59 8.77
C TYR A 107 21.59 15.77 9.87
N ASP A 108 22.21 15.65 11.05
CA ASP A 108 21.64 14.96 12.21
C ASP A 108 20.35 15.67 12.69
N ALA A 109 20.31 17.00 12.64
CA ALA A 109 19.11 17.78 12.95
C ALA A 109 17.99 17.53 11.93
N ALA A 110 18.31 17.48 10.63
CA ALA A 110 17.37 17.14 9.58
C ALA A 110 16.77 15.74 9.77
N LEU A 111 17.61 14.73 10.03
CA LEU A 111 17.14 13.38 10.35
C LEU A 111 16.17 13.37 11.54
N LYS A 112 16.43 14.18 12.58
CA LYS A 112 15.51 14.30 13.71
C LYS A 112 14.14 14.84 13.30
N VAL A 113 14.10 15.91 12.50
CA VAL A 113 12.85 16.48 11.98
C VAL A 113 12.07 15.45 11.16
N LEU A 114 12.74 14.72 10.26
CA LEU A 114 12.12 13.70 9.43
C LEU A 114 11.59 12.52 10.26
N ASN A 115 12.30 12.12 11.31
CA ASN A 115 11.85 11.08 12.23
C ASN A 115 10.63 11.51 13.06
N GLU A 116 10.54 12.77 13.46
CA GLU A 116 9.33 13.31 14.12
C GLU A 116 8.13 13.33 13.16
N ALA A 117 8.34 13.71 11.90
CA ALA A 117 7.31 13.64 10.86
C ALA A 117 6.88 12.19 10.57
N LEU A 118 7.80 11.25 10.54
CA LEU A 118 7.55 9.81 10.40
C LEU A 118 6.67 9.26 11.53
N VAL A 119 6.98 9.62 12.78
CA VAL A 119 6.14 9.24 13.94
C VAL A 119 4.74 9.82 13.80
N THR A 120 4.63 11.08 13.36
CA THR A 120 3.34 11.72 13.11
C THR A 120 2.54 11.00 12.04
N GLU A 121 3.15 10.61 10.92
CA GLU A 121 2.48 9.82 9.88
C GLU A 121 1.99 8.47 10.39
N ARG A 122 2.83 7.76 11.15
CA ARG A 122 2.45 6.48 11.76
C ARG A 122 1.22 6.59 12.64
N MET A 123 1.09 7.69 13.37
CA MET A 123 -0.02 7.93 14.30
C MET A 123 -1.24 8.59 13.64
N ARG A 124 -1.10 9.16 12.43
CA ARG A 124 -2.13 9.97 11.75
C ARG A 124 -3.50 9.28 11.63
N LYS A 125 -3.53 7.95 11.55
CA LYS A 125 -4.75 7.14 11.44
C LYS A 125 -4.86 6.08 12.53
N TRP A 126 -4.00 6.08 13.54
CA TRP A 126 -3.97 5.03 14.57
C TRP A 126 -5.30 4.91 15.31
N ASP A 127 -5.91 6.04 15.67
CA ASP A 127 -7.23 6.09 16.34
C ASP A 127 -8.39 6.30 15.37
N SER A 128 -8.20 6.01 14.07
CA SER A 128 -9.28 6.17 13.10
C SER A 128 -10.41 5.15 13.33
N LYS A 129 -11.64 5.53 12.92
CA LYS A 129 -12.89 4.85 13.28
C LYS A 129 -12.80 3.34 13.11
N ARG A 130 -13.17 2.60 14.18
CA ARG A 130 -13.40 1.15 14.10
C ARG A 130 -14.44 0.87 13.00
N ALA A 131 -14.23 -0.23 12.27
CA ALA A 131 -15.17 -0.67 11.25
C ALA A 131 -16.56 -0.89 11.86
N ALA A 132 -17.60 -0.43 11.16
CA ALA A 132 -18.98 -0.67 11.57
C ALA A 132 -19.29 -2.18 11.50
N LEU A 133 -19.79 -2.73 12.61
CA LEU A 133 -20.22 -4.12 12.68
C LEU A 133 -21.55 -4.31 11.99
N SER A 134 -21.75 -5.47 11.34
CA SER A 134 -23.04 -5.84 10.74
C SER A 134 -24.17 -5.90 11.78
N ASP A 135 -25.40 -5.67 11.32
CA ASP A 135 -26.61 -5.91 12.12
C ASP A 135 -26.92 -7.42 12.22
N ASP A 136 -26.33 -8.25 11.36
CA ASP A 136 -26.39 -9.71 11.46
C ASP A 136 -25.39 -10.20 12.55
N PRO A 137 -25.87 -10.87 13.61
CA PRO A 137 -25.02 -11.22 14.75
C PRO A 137 -23.90 -12.22 14.40
N ASP A 138 -24.14 -13.15 13.48
CA ASP A 138 -23.12 -14.13 13.06
C ASP A 138 -22.01 -13.44 12.26
N VAL A 139 -22.40 -12.47 11.44
CA VAL A 139 -21.46 -11.64 10.65
C VAL A 139 -20.67 -10.73 11.59
N ALA A 140 -21.34 -10.06 12.53
CA ALA A 140 -20.72 -9.17 13.50
C ALA A 140 -19.73 -9.90 14.41
N GLU A 141 -20.05 -11.13 14.83
CA GLU A 141 -19.15 -11.98 15.60
C GLU A 141 -17.90 -12.34 14.79
N LEU A 142 -18.08 -12.75 13.53
CA LEU A 142 -16.96 -13.10 12.66
C LEU A 142 -16.05 -11.89 12.38
N GLN A 143 -16.63 -10.70 12.17
CA GLN A 143 -15.87 -9.46 12.06
C GLN A 143 -15.04 -9.18 13.32
N ARG A 144 -15.61 -9.35 14.51
CA ARG A 144 -14.90 -9.10 15.79
C ARG A 144 -13.78 -10.10 16.04
N GLN A 145 -14.02 -11.38 15.78
CA GLN A 145 -13.06 -12.43 16.10
C GLN A 145 -11.88 -12.48 15.13
N ALA A 146 -12.12 -12.22 13.84
CA ALA A 146 -11.13 -12.40 12.79
C ALA A 146 -10.62 -11.08 12.18
N ASP A 147 -11.11 -9.93 12.68
CA ASP A 147 -10.83 -8.59 12.14
C ASP A 147 -10.98 -8.50 10.60
N VAL A 148 -12.01 -9.19 10.08
CA VAL A 148 -12.26 -9.28 8.64
C VAL A 148 -13.19 -8.17 8.17
N PRO A 149 -13.04 -7.70 6.91
CA PRO A 149 -14.00 -6.79 6.30
C PRO A 149 -15.41 -7.39 6.26
N ARG A 150 -16.44 -6.55 6.51
CA ARG A 150 -17.85 -6.96 6.49
C ARG A 150 -18.24 -7.80 5.26
N PRO A 151 -17.88 -7.44 4.01
CA PRO A 151 -18.29 -8.23 2.84
C PRO A 151 -17.74 -9.66 2.85
N MET A 152 -16.53 -9.87 3.39
CA MET A 152 -15.96 -11.21 3.52
C MET A 152 -16.68 -12.02 4.60
N ALA A 153 -17.02 -11.39 5.73
CA ALA A 153 -17.78 -12.03 6.79
C ALA A 153 -19.19 -12.42 6.33
N GLU A 154 -19.89 -11.53 5.62
CA GLU A 154 -21.21 -11.80 5.03
C GLU A 154 -21.18 -12.99 4.07
N GLN A 155 -20.20 -13.02 3.17
CA GLN A 155 -20.04 -14.13 2.24
C GLN A 155 -19.77 -15.45 2.97
N ALA A 156 -18.90 -15.43 3.99
CA ALA A 156 -18.57 -16.62 4.77
C ALA A 156 -19.79 -17.16 5.54
N VAL A 157 -20.56 -16.29 6.20
CA VAL A 157 -21.79 -16.67 6.92
C VAL A 157 -22.84 -17.22 5.94
N LYS A 158 -23.02 -16.57 4.78
CA LYS A 158 -23.95 -17.05 3.74
C LYS A 158 -23.60 -18.46 3.28
N GLU A 159 -22.33 -18.75 3.01
CA GLU A 159 -21.90 -20.09 2.60
C GLU A 159 -22.04 -21.12 3.73
N ARG A 160 -21.78 -20.75 4.99
CA ARG A 160 -22.01 -21.64 6.15
C ARG A 160 -23.49 -22.01 6.29
N ARG A 161 -24.39 -21.01 6.22
CA ARG A 161 -25.85 -21.24 6.28
C ARG A 161 -26.33 -22.11 5.13
N ARG A 162 -25.82 -21.88 3.91
CA ARG A 162 -26.14 -22.70 2.73
C ARG A 162 -25.75 -24.17 2.93
N ARG A 163 -24.57 -24.44 3.48
CA ARG A 163 -24.11 -25.81 3.76
C ARG A 163 -24.95 -26.49 4.84
N ALA A 164 -25.26 -25.77 5.93
CA ALA A 164 -26.10 -26.30 7.00
C ALA A 164 -27.48 -26.75 6.47
N VAL A 165 -28.09 -25.97 5.57
CA VAL A 165 -29.37 -26.35 4.93
C VAL A 165 -29.21 -27.58 4.03
N ALA A 166 -28.11 -27.70 3.29
CA ALA A 166 -27.86 -28.85 2.42
C ALA A 166 -27.54 -30.15 3.19
N GLU A 167 -27.03 -30.03 4.41
CA GLU A 167 -26.65 -31.15 5.28
C GLU A 167 -27.75 -31.56 6.27
N MET A 168 -28.89 -30.85 6.32
CA MET A 168 -30.03 -31.25 7.14
C MET A 168 -30.66 -32.54 6.61
N PRO A 169 -30.81 -33.60 7.43
CA PRO A 169 -31.51 -34.81 7.03
C PRO A 169 -32.99 -34.49 6.72
N PRO A 170 -33.62 -35.20 5.77
CA PRO A 170 -35.01 -34.94 5.40
C PRO A 170 -35.91 -35.08 6.64
N SER A 171 -36.76 -34.08 6.89
CA SER A 171 -37.72 -34.11 7.99
C SER A 171 -38.64 -35.31 7.82
N SER A 172 -38.58 -36.24 8.77
CA SER A 172 -39.52 -37.35 8.86
C SER A 172 -40.86 -36.83 9.37
N ASP A 173 -41.65 -36.22 8.47
CA ASP A 173 -43.07 -35.97 8.73
C ASP A 173 -43.79 -37.32 8.79
N LYS A 174 -43.84 -37.92 9.98
CA LYS A 174 -44.85 -38.92 10.31
C LYS A 174 -46.12 -38.18 10.68
N VAL A 175 -46.99 -37.98 9.69
CA VAL A 175 -48.40 -37.71 9.91
C VAL A 175 -49.01 -38.96 10.54
N GLN A 176 -49.52 -38.83 11.77
CA GLN A 176 -50.35 -39.83 12.44
C GLN A 176 -51.79 -39.74 11.95
#